data_AF-A0A3A2ZTH1-F1
#
_entry.id   AF-A0A3A2ZTH1-F1
#
_cell.length_a   1.000
_cell.length_b   1.000
_cell.length_c   1.000
_cell.angle_alpha   90.00
_cell.angle_beta   90.00
_cell.angle_gamma   90.00
#
_symmetry.space_group_name_H-M   'P 1'
#
loop_
_entity.id
_entity.type
_entity.pdbx_description
1 polymer ?
#
loop_
_entity_poly.entity_id
_entity_poly.type
_entity_poly.pdbx_seq_one_letter_code
_entity_poly.pdbx_strand_id
1 'polypeptide(L)'
;MPLLGGLDNQPLNDIFLSDHRDLAGLFHGADAVQKFQKGCDIDIDGEVSVVFTHADLVPPNILLSPGPNPVVTGVLDWGQAGWYPAYWEYCKARRVRPNPEYFDDDLDEEWNTKYLLTILDPVDDETVYRPWLWFVLSKGI
;
A
#
# COMPACT_ATOMS: atom_id res chain seq x y z
N MET A 1 -19.58 7.86 7.99
CA MET A 1 -19.53 6.44 7.57
C MET A 1 -18.16 6.22 6.95
N PRO A 2 -17.37 5.22 7.36
CA PRO A 2 -16.10 4.94 6.70
C PRO A 2 -16.32 4.71 5.21
N LEU A 3 -15.43 5.26 4.39
CA LEU A 3 -15.41 5.13 2.95
C LEU A 3 -14.09 4.49 2.57
N LEU A 4 -14.14 3.34 1.89
CA LEU A 4 -12.98 2.75 1.22
C LEU A 4 -13.14 3.00 -0.28
N GLY A 5 -12.17 3.70 -0.86
CA GLY A 5 -12.26 4.23 -2.23
C GLY A 5 -11.24 5.33 -2.50
N GLY A 6 -11.10 5.70 -3.77
CA GLY A 6 -10.19 6.75 -4.22
C GLY A 6 -10.67 8.16 -3.89
N LEU A 7 -9.89 9.14 -4.32
CA LEU A 7 -10.23 10.56 -4.24
C LEU A 7 -11.55 10.86 -4.97
N ASP A 8 -12.26 11.90 -4.53
CA ASP A 8 -13.50 12.38 -5.14
C ASP A 8 -14.58 11.30 -5.36
N ASN A 9 -14.69 10.37 -4.39
CA ASN A 9 -15.61 9.23 -4.45
C ASN A 9 -15.45 8.39 -5.74
N GLN A 10 -14.22 8.25 -6.24
CA GLN A 10 -13.91 7.33 -7.33
C GLN A 10 -13.50 5.96 -6.79
N PRO A 11 -13.65 4.86 -7.57
CA PRO A 11 -13.03 3.59 -7.22
C PRO A 11 -11.52 3.73 -7.02
N LEU A 12 -10.93 2.83 -6.25
CA LEU A 12 -9.47 2.74 -6.12
C LEU A 12 -8.82 2.58 -7.50
N ASN A 13 -7.66 3.21 -7.66
CA ASN A 13 -6.88 3.15 -8.89
C ASN A 13 -5.54 2.40 -8.69
N ASP A 14 -5.52 1.50 -7.71
CA ASP A 14 -4.35 0.67 -7.42
C ASP A 14 -4.04 -0.26 -8.60
N ILE A 15 -2.76 -0.38 -8.95
CA ILE A 15 -2.32 -1.31 -9.99
C ILE A 15 -2.73 -2.75 -9.67
N PHE A 16 -2.69 -3.19 -8.41
CA PHE A 16 -3.13 -4.55 -8.01
C PHE A 16 -4.63 -4.81 -8.22
N LEU A 17 -5.41 -3.78 -8.55
CA LEU A 17 -6.83 -3.85 -8.87
C LEU A 17 -7.11 -3.55 -10.34
N SER A 18 -6.09 -3.36 -11.19
CA SER A 18 -6.25 -2.96 -12.59
C SER A 18 -7.11 -3.94 -13.39
N ASP A 19 -6.87 -5.23 -13.16
CA ASP A 19 -7.51 -6.33 -13.89
C ASP A 19 -8.82 -6.78 -13.21
N HIS A 20 -9.09 -6.24 -12.02
CA HIS A 20 -10.23 -6.55 -11.16
C HIS A 20 -10.89 -5.26 -10.65
N ARG A 21 -11.30 -4.40 -11.59
CA ARG A 21 -11.94 -3.10 -11.26
C ARG A 21 -13.24 -3.24 -10.48
N ASP A 22 -13.87 -4.40 -10.50
CA ASP A 22 -15.03 -4.74 -9.67
C ASP A 22 -14.69 -4.79 -8.16
N LEU A 23 -13.42 -5.03 -7.81
CA LEU A 23 -12.93 -5.04 -6.44
C LEU A 23 -12.53 -3.64 -5.92
N ALA A 24 -12.46 -2.64 -6.80
CA ALA A 24 -11.97 -1.30 -6.47
C ALA A 24 -12.97 -0.42 -5.69
N GLY A 25 -14.16 -0.94 -5.40
CA GLY A 25 -15.19 -0.23 -4.64
C GLY A 25 -15.98 0.77 -5.49
N LEU A 26 -16.69 1.73 -4.89
CA LEU A 26 -16.63 2.16 -3.48
C LEU A 26 -17.25 1.18 -2.48
N PHE A 27 -16.72 1.16 -1.26
CA PHE A 27 -17.35 0.48 -0.12
C PHE A 27 -17.68 1.48 0.98
N HIS A 28 -18.93 1.42 1.45
CA HIS A 28 -19.45 2.28 2.49
C HIS A 28 -19.88 1.47 3.71
N GLY A 29 -19.73 2.07 4.89
CA GLY A 29 -20.26 1.55 6.15
C GLY A 29 -19.15 1.08 7.08
N ALA A 30 -19.53 0.66 8.29
CA ALA A 30 -18.60 0.09 9.27
C ALA A 30 -17.97 -1.22 8.78
N ASP A 31 -18.61 -1.88 7.83
CA ASP A 31 -18.20 -3.14 7.21
C ASP A 31 -17.46 -2.95 5.87
N ALA A 32 -17.03 -1.73 5.54
CA ALA A 32 -16.41 -1.42 4.24
C ALA A 32 -15.13 -2.22 3.99
N VAL A 33 -14.29 -2.38 5.02
CA VAL A 33 -13.04 -3.17 4.92
C VAL A 33 -13.35 -4.65 4.72
N GLN A 34 -14.31 -5.19 5.46
CA GLN A 34 -14.73 -6.59 5.36
C GLN A 34 -15.31 -6.91 3.98
N LYS A 35 -16.07 -5.99 3.39
CA LYS A 35 -16.56 -6.13 2.00
C LYS A 35 -15.41 -6.16 1.00
N PHE A 36 -14.44 -5.26 1.13
CA PHE A 36 -13.26 -5.21 0.27
C PHE A 36 -12.41 -6.48 0.41
N GLN A 37 -12.04 -6.85 1.64
CA GLN A 37 -11.29 -8.08 1.95
C GLN A 37 -11.97 -9.32 1.38
N LYS A 38 -13.28 -9.45 1.57
CA LYS A 38 -14.07 -10.56 1.01
C LYS A 38 -14.03 -10.61 -0.52
N GLY A 39 -14.06 -9.45 -1.19
CA GLY A 39 -13.93 -9.38 -2.65
C GLY A 39 -12.54 -9.80 -3.13
N CYS A 40 -11.51 -9.37 -2.39
CA CYS A 40 -10.11 -9.72 -2.65
C CYS A 40 -9.70 -11.12 -2.18
N ASP A 41 -10.58 -11.86 -1.49
CA ASP A 41 -10.25 -13.14 -0.84
C ASP A 41 -9.08 -13.01 0.17
N ILE A 42 -9.05 -11.88 0.88
CA ILE A 42 -8.06 -11.58 1.92
C ILE A 42 -8.66 -11.96 3.28
N ASP A 43 -8.06 -12.97 3.92
CA ASP A 43 -8.46 -13.43 5.25
C ASP A 43 -7.58 -12.78 6.34
N ILE A 44 -8.01 -11.62 6.82
CA ILE A 44 -7.35 -10.88 7.92
C ILE A 44 -8.41 -10.58 8.96
N ASP A 45 -8.22 -11.14 10.15
CA ASP A 45 -9.12 -10.98 11.28
C ASP A 45 -8.95 -9.63 11.99
N GLY A 46 -10.01 -9.20 12.68
CA GLY A 46 -10.00 -8.04 13.56
C GLY A 46 -10.54 -6.76 12.93
N GLU A 47 -10.60 -5.70 13.75
CA GLU A 47 -11.00 -4.38 13.28
C GLU A 47 -9.81 -3.68 12.61
N VAL A 48 -9.94 -3.44 11.31
CA VAL A 48 -8.96 -2.69 10.52
C VAL A 48 -9.51 -1.31 10.22
N SER A 49 -8.74 -0.28 10.57
CA SER A 49 -9.09 1.11 10.26
C SER A 49 -8.92 1.40 8.76
N VAL A 50 -9.76 2.30 8.25
CA VAL A 50 -9.57 2.90 6.93
C VAL A 50 -8.77 4.18 7.10
N VAL A 51 -7.67 4.30 6.36
CA VAL A 51 -6.78 5.46 6.40
C VAL A 51 -6.49 5.95 4.99
N PHE A 52 -6.05 7.21 4.87
CA PHE A 52 -5.58 7.72 3.60
C PHE A 52 -4.15 7.23 3.37
N THR A 53 -3.96 6.52 2.26
CA THR A 53 -2.77 5.75 1.90
C THR A 53 -2.23 6.32 0.59
N HIS A 54 -0.90 6.46 0.49
CA HIS A 54 -0.19 6.81 -0.72
C HIS A 54 -0.33 5.70 -1.78
N ALA A 55 -0.22 4.45 -1.32
CA ALA A 55 -0.38 3.23 -2.11
C ALA A 55 0.63 3.14 -3.26
N ASP A 56 1.78 3.80 -3.15
CA ASP A 56 2.91 3.67 -4.08
C ASP A 56 4.20 4.22 -3.47
N LEU A 57 4.38 3.97 -2.17
CA LEU A 57 5.48 4.55 -1.40
C LEU A 57 6.78 3.79 -1.66
N VAL A 58 7.58 4.32 -2.59
CA VAL A 58 8.90 3.81 -2.97
C VAL A 58 9.97 4.90 -2.80
N PRO A 59 11.26 4.54 -2.65
CA PRO A 59 12.34 5.52 -2.48
C PRO A 59 12.34 6.66 -3.51
N PRO A 60 12.12 6.42 -4.82
CA PRO A 60 12.09 7.50 -5.82
C PRO A 60 10.97 8.53 -5.61
N ASN A 61 9.93 8.19 -4.85
CA ASN A 61 8.80 9.07 -4.58
C ASN A 61 9.02 9.96 -3.34
N ILE A 62 10.18 9.84 -2.66
CA ILE A 62 10.50 10.62 -1.47
C ILE A 62 11.62 11.61 -1.79
N LEU A 63 11.34 12.90 -1.67
CA LEU A 63 12.33 13.96 -1.86
C LEU A 63 13.07 14.24 -0.55
N LEU A 64 14.39 14.39 -0.66
CA LEU A 64 15.28 14.71 0.44
C LEU A 64 15.95 16.07 0.22
N SER A 65 16.18 16.81 1.30
CA SER A 65 17.01 18.03 1.24
C SER A 65 18.48 17.67 0.94
N PRO A 66 19.23 18.52 0.24
CA PRO A 66 20.67 18.29 0.03
C PRO A 66 21.47 18.42 1.34
N GLY A 67 22.65 17.79 1.39
CA GLY A 67 23.61 17.93 2.49
C GLY A 67 23.78 16.66 3.34
N PRO A 68 24.61 16.71 4.39
CA PRO A 68 24.99 15.54 5.18
C PRO A 68 23.89 14.99 6.10
N ASN A 69 22.87 15.80 6.41
CA ASN A 69 21.73 15.42 7.24
C ASN A 69 20.43 15.72 6.46
N PRO A 70 20.10 14.90 5.45
CA PRO A 70 18.91 15.11 4.65
C PRO A 70 17.65 14.97 5.51
N VAL A 71 16.65 15.81 5.23
CA VAL A 71 15.29 15.67 5.76
C VAL A 71 14.32 15.45 4.61
N VAL A 72 13.20 14.77 4.87
CA VAL A 72 12.12 14.62 3.89
C VAL A 72 11.52 15.99 3.59
N THR A 73 11.52 16.38 2.32
CA THR A 73 10.99 17.68 1.86
C THR A 73 9.68 17.53 1.09
N GLY A 74 9.37 16.32 0.62
CA GLY A 74 8.12 16.04 -0.07
C GLY A 74 7.94 14.56 -0.40
N VAL A 75 6.69 14.19 -0.65
CA VAL A 75 6.29 12.89 -1.17
C VAL A 75 5.54 13.13 -2.47
N LEU A 76 5.93 12.43 -3.53
CA LEU A 76 5.45 12.59 -4.89
C LEU A 76 4.65 11.36 -5.33
N ASP A 77 3.94 11.50 -6.46
CA ASP A 77 3.25 10.40 -7.15
C ASP A 77 2.07 9.79 -6.40
N TRP A 78 1.14 10.65 -5.99
CA TRP A 78 -0.11 10.28 -5.32
C TRP A 78 -1.17 9.67 -6.26
N GLY A 79 -0.81 9.22 -7.45
CA GLY A 79 -1.76 8.78 -8.49
C GLY A 79 -2.59 7.54 -8.12
N GLN A 80 -2.10 6.74 -7.18
CA GLN A 80 -2.79 5.57 -6.62
C GLN A 80 -3.38 5.83 -5.23
N ALA A 81 -3.28 7.06 -4.72
CA ALA A 81 -3.69 7.37 -3.37
C ALA A 81 -5.22 7.26 -3.18
N GLY A 82 -5.61 6.91 -1.96
CA GLY A 82 -7.01 6.69 -1.63
C GLY A 82 -7.20 6.27 -0.18
N TRP A 83 -8.44 5.91 0.15
CA TRP A 83 -8.82 5.36 1.44
C TRP A 83 -8.78 3.84 1.40
N TYR A 84 -7.77 3.25 2.04
CA TYR A 84 -7.49 1.81 2.06
C TYR A 84 -7.53 1.26 3.49
N PRO A 85 -7.61 -0.07 3.67
CA PRO A 85 -7.30 -0.70 4.95
C PRO A 85 -5.87 -0.34 5.38
N ALA A 86 -5.65 -0.02 6.66
CA ALA A 86 -4.38 0.52 7.14
C ALA A 86 -3.13 -0.34 6.84
N TYR A 87 -3.28 -1.67 6.80
CA TYR A 87 -2.18 -2.57 6.46
C TYR A 87 -1.69 -2.43 5.00
N TRP A 88 -2.51 -1.84 4.11
CA TRP A 88 -2.24 -1.79 2.67
C TRP A 88 -0.95 -1.04 2.35
N GLU A 89 -0.65 0.06 3.05
CA GLU A 89 0.54 0.88 2.80
C GLU A 89 1.82 0.05 3.01
N TYR A 90 1.98 -0.57 4.18
CA TYR A 90 3.17 -1.35 4.49
C TYR A 90 3.29 -2.58 3.59
N CYS A 91 2.19 -3.32 3.39
CA CYS A 91 2.19 -4.50 2.53
C CYS A 91 2.63 -4.16 1.10
N LYS A 92 2.08 -3.08 0.53
CA LYS A 92 2.44 -2.63 -0.81
C LYS A 92 3.87 -2.13 -0.86
N ALA A 93 4.28 -1.22 0.02
CA ALA A 93 5.62 -0.63 0.04
C ALA A 93 6.74 -1.68 0.22
N ARG A 94 6.47 -2.78 0.93
CA ARG A 94 7.38 -3.93 1.03
C ARG A 94 7.45 -4.77 -0.25
N ARG A 95 6.36 -4.82 -1.02
CA ARG A 95 6.23 -5.69 -2.20
C ARG A 95 6.72 -5.04 -3.48
N VAL A 96 6.48 -3.74 -3.65
CA VAL A 96 6.85 -3.00 -4.87
C VAL A 96 8.34 -2.68 -4.84
N ARG A 97 8.98 -2.79 -6.00
CA ARG A 97 10.40 -2.52 -6.18
C ARG A 97 10.59 -1.45 -7.24
N PRO A 98 11.47 -0.46 -7.02
CA PRO A 98 11.89 0.45 -8.08
C PRO A 98 12.63 -0.27 -9.21
N ASN A 99 12.91 0.44 -10.31
CA ASN A 99 13.65 -0.12 -11.43
C ASN A 99 15.07 -0.54 -10.99
N PRO A 100 15.45 -1.84 -11.15
CA PRO A 100 16.76 -2.34 -10.72
C PRO A 100 17.95 -1.74 -11.48
N GLU A 101 17.74 -1.07 -12.61
CA GLU A 101 18.78 -0.31 -13.31
C GLU A 101 19.33 0.85 -12.46
N TYR A 102 18.50 1.44 -11.61
CA TYR A 102 18.84 2.61 -10.79
C TYR A 102 18.76 2.35 -9.28
N PHE A 103 18.21 1.21 -8.89
CA PHE A 103 17.99 0.82 -7.49
C PHE A 103 18.18 -0.69 -7.36
N ASP A 104 19.43 -1.10 -7.22
CA ASP A 104 19.81 -2.51 -7.20
C ASP A 104 19.30 -3.28 -5.96
N ASP A 105 19.55 -4.59 -5.93
CA ASP A 105 19.07 -5.47 -4.86
C ASP A 105 19.63 -5.08 -3.48
N ASP A 106 20.86 -4.55 -3.41
CA ASP A 106 21.46 -4.11 -2.13
C ASP A 106 20.74 -2.88 -1.59
N LEU A 107 20.37 -1.93 -2.48
CA LEU A 107 19.58 -0.76 -2.12
C LEU A 107 18.13 -1.12 -1.75
N ASP A 108 17.52 -2.09 -2.44
CA ASP A 108 16.19 -2.63 -2.09
C ASP A 108 16.19 -3.31 -0.72
N GLU A 109 17.23 -4.08 -0.41
CA GLU A 109 17.39 -4.69 0.91
C GLU A 109 17.58 -3.63 2.00
N GLU A 110 18.43 -2.61 1.78
CA GLU A 110 18.60 -1.53 2.75
C GLU A 110 17.29 -0.75 2.95
N TRP A 111 16.57 -0.44 1.87
CA TRP A 111 15.25 0.21 1.95
C TRP A 111 14.30 -0.56 2.85
N ASN A 112 14.10 -1.85 2.58
CA ASN A 112 13.13 -2.68 3.29
C ASN A 112 13.51 -2.95 4.75
N THR A 113 14.79 -3.14 5.04
CA THR A 113 15.25 -3.55 6.38
C THR A 113 15.56 -2.38 7.31
N LYS A 114 15.79 -1.18 6.78
CA LYS A 114 16.21 -0.02 7.56
C LYS A 114 15.24 1.15 7.41
N TYR A 115 15.04 1.65 6.19
CA TYR A 115 14.34 2.93 6.01
C TYR A 115 12.82 2.78 6.06
N LEU A 116 12.25 1.75 5.44
CA LEU A 116 10.81 1.52 5.42
C LEU A 116 10.25 1.40 6.85
N LEU A 117 10.97 0.72 7.72
CA LEU A 117 10.62 0.54 9.14
C LEU A 117 10.69 1.84 9.96
N THR A 118 11.33 2.90 9.45
CA THR A 118 11.29 4.22 10.10
C THR A 118 10.10 5.07 9.67
N ILE A 119 9.41 4.67 8.60
CA ILE A 119 8.32 5.42 7.98
C ILE A 119 6.98 4.76 8.27
N LEU A 120 6.93 3.43 8.23
CA LEU A 120 5.73 2.63 8.42
C LEU A 120 5.92 1.59 9.51
N ASP A 121 4.87 1.41 10.32
CA ASP A 121 4.82 0.33 11.27
C ASP A 121 4.66 -1.01 10.52
N PRO A 122 5.54 -1.99 10.77
CA PRO A 122 5.43 -3.29 10.13
C PRO A 122 4.18 -4.03 10.59
N VAL A 123 3.61 -4.82 9.68
CA VAL A 123 2.48 -5.71 9.98
C VAL A 123 2.98 -7.13 10.28
N ASP A 124 2.14 -7.92 10.93
CA ASP A 124 2.43 -9.33 11.18
C ASP A 124 2.48 -10.14 9.87
N ASP A 125 3.53 -10.96 9.73
CA ASP A 125 3.80 -11.67 8.49
C ASP A 125 2.76 -12.77 8.20
N GLU A 126 2.31 -13.50 9.22
CA GLU A 126 1.43 -14.66 9.06
C GLU A 126 -0.04 -14.25 8.93
N THR A 127 -0.47 -13.28 9.72
CA THR A 127 -1.87 -12.89 9.87
C THR A 127 -2.28 -11.71 9.01
N VAL A 128 -1.33 -10.95 8.46
CA VAL A 128 -1.62 -9.75 7.64
C VAL A 128 -0.91 -9.80 6.29
N TYR A 129 0.42 -9.89 6.28
CA TYR A 129 1.19 -9.78 5.03
C TYR A 129 0.95 -10.97 4.09
N ARG A 130 0.99 -12.21 4.58
CA ARG A 130 0.77 -13.40 3.75
C ARG A 130 -0.64 -13.49 3.15
N PRO A 131 -1.74 -13.25 3.88
CA PRO A 131 -3.07 -13.18 3.28
C PRO A 131 -3.18 -12.12 2.18
N TRP A 132 -2.61 -10.93 2.41
CA TRP A 132 -2.56 -9.89 1.38
C TRP A 132 -1.71 -10.30 0.16
N LEU A 133 -0.56 -10.93 0.40
CA LEU A 133 0.33 -11.40 -0.67
C LEU A 133 -0.36 -12.49 -1.51
N TRP A 134 -1.14 -13.37 -0.89
CA TRP A 134 -1.92 -14.37 -1.61
C TRP A 134 -2.95 -13.73 -2.54
N PHE A 135 -3.60 -12.64 -2.14
CA PHE A 135 -4.45 -11.86 -3.02
C PHE A 135 -3.67 -11.36 -4.25
N VAL A 136 -2.52 -10.71 -4.04
CA VAL A 136 -1.69 -10.17 -5.14
C VAL A 136 -1.29 -11.27 -6.12
N LEU A 137 -0.81 -12.40 -5.61
CA LEU A 137 -0.33 -13.52 -6.44
C LEU A 137 -1.46 -14.31 -7.11
N SER A 138 -2.66 -14.37 -6.52
CA SER A 138 -3.78 -15.17 -7.05
C SER A 138 -4.66 -14.43 -8.06
N LYS A 139 -4.72 -13.09 -7.97
CA LYS A 139 -5.53 -12.23 -8.83
C LYS A 139 -4.75 -11.56 -9.96
N GLY A 140 -3.51 -11.99 -10.18
CA GLY A 140 -2.79 -11.74 -11.44
C GLY A 140 -2.03 -10.42 -11.50
N ILE A 141 -1.15 -10.16 -10.52
CA ILE A 141 0.14 -9.49 -10.77
C ILE A 141 1.30 -10.35 -10.28
#